data_AF-A8AXI5-F1
#
_entry.id   AF-A8AXI5-F1
#
_cell.length_a   1.000
_cell.length_b   1.000
_cell.length_c   1.000
_cell.angle_alpha   90.00
_cell.angle_beta   90.00
_cell.angle_gamma   90.00
#
_symmetry.space_group_name_H-M   'P 1'
#
loop_
_entity.id
_entity.type
_entity.pdbx_description
1 polymer ?
#
loop_
_entity_poly.entity_id
_entity_poly.type
_entity_poly.pdbx_seq_one_letter_code
_entity_poly.pdbx_strand_id
1 'polypeptide(L)'
;MTVRTYDENSQLIDQMSGKSLSISRNEEFDSVDAEGNSKEDSSVLKITLGKYEIDHVGSSLIAEEKGLKDVFAQYQKTADVEENSHSVPVLNRMISAFKNDFTGKKKVILIRSQNGTPLAAYAGDRVSLDKSDAPKTSELLIDGKRLVIYRCDYTIYDRELLE
;
A
#
# COMPACT_ATOMS: atom_id res chain seq x y z
N MET A 1 -7.26 5.19 10.09
CA MET A 1 -6.79 4.24 9.06
C MET A 1 -7.74 4.31 7.89
N THR A 2 -7.21 4.39 6.67
CA THR A 2 -7.95 4.21 5.42
C THR A 2 -7.46 2.91 4.80
N VAL A 3 -8.37 2.06 4.33
CA VAL A 3 -8.07 0.78 3.67
C VAL A 3 -8.62 0.85 2.26
N ARG A 4 -7.82 0.46 1.27
CA ARG A 4 -8.17 0.47 -0.15
C ARG A 4 -7.83 -0.87 -0.79
N THR A 5 -8.74 -1.40 -1.60
CA THR A 5 -8.56 -2.64 -2.36
C THR A 5 -8.53 -2.35 -3.85
N TYR A 6 -7.77 -3.15 -4.61
CA TYR A 6 -7.59 -2.95 -6.05
C TYR A 6 -7.76 -4.25 -6.82
N ASP A 7 -8.43 -4.15 -7.97
CA ASP A 7 -8.61 -5.28 -8.88
C ASP A 7 -7.33 -5.63 -9.65
N GLU A 8 -7.41 -6.64 -10.50
CA GLU A 8 -6.29 -7.07 -11.36
C GLU A 8 -5.86 -6.01 -12.39
N ASN A 9 -6.78 -5.10 -12.75
CA ASN A 9 -6.55 -3.98 -13.64
C ASN A 9 -6.04 -2.73 -12.90
N SER A 10 -5.73 -2.87 -11.60
CA SER A 10 -5.24 -1.79 -10.74
C SER A 10 -6.26 -0.66 -10.50
N GLN A 11 -7.55 -0.97 -10.64
CA GLN A 11 -8.66 -0.06 -10.34
C GLN A 11 -9.08 -0.20 -8.88
N LEU A 12 -9.40 0.93 -8.25
CA LEU A 12 -9.92 0.96 -6.89
C LEU A 12 -11.29 0.28 -6.83
N ILE A 13 -11.42 -0.77 -6.02
CA ILE A 13 -12.70 -1.47 -5.80
C ILE A 13 -13.42 -0.84 -4.61
N ASP A 14 -12.79 -0.90 -3.43
CA ASP A 14 -13.39 -0.43 -2.18
C ASP A 14 -12.47 0.53 -1.43
N GLN A 15 -13.09 1.45 -0.68
CA GLN A 15 -12.41 2.31 0.26
C GLN A 15 -13.16 2.34 1.59
N MET A 16 -12.46 2.02 2.68
CA MET A 16 -13.00 1.92 4.03
C MET A 16 -12.18 2.77 4.99
N SER A 17 -12.79 3.21 6.10
CA SER A 17 -12.09 4.03 7.09
C SER A 17 -12.49 3.66 8.51
N GLY A 18 -11.51 3.65 9.42
CA GLY A 18 -11.72 3.30 10.82
C GLY A 18 -10.66 3.87 11.76
N LYS A 19 -10.92 3.73 13.06
CA LYS A 19 -10.08 4.32 14.13
C LYS A 19 -8.75 3.56 14.32
N SER A 20 -8.78 2.25 14.21
CA SER A 20 -7.63 1.34 14.39
C SER A 20 -7.65 0.27 13.31
N LEU A 21 -6.51 -0.37 13.07
CA LEU A 21 -6.36 -1.46 12.09
C LEU A 21 -5.53 -2.59 12.71
N SER A 22 -6.07 -3.80 12.70
CA SER A 22 -5.32 -5.05 12.85
C SER A 22 -5.42 -5.85 11.55
N ILE A 23 -4.33 -6.50 11.15
CA ILE A 23 -4.29 -7.41 10.00
C ILE A 23 -3.49 -8.63 10.43
N SER A 24 -4.07 -9.81 10.29
CA SER A 24 -3.41 -11.09 10.56
C SER A 24 -3.85 -12.13 9.53
N ARG A 25 -3.18 -13.28 9.52
CA ARG A 25 -3.72 -14.48 8.85
C ARG A 25 -5.01 -14.90 9.55
N ASN A 26 -6.02 -15.31 8.78
CA ASN A 26 -7.20 -15.96 9.33
C ASN A 26 -6.95 -17.46 9.45
N GLU A 27 -6.79 -17.92 10.70
CA GLU A 27 -6.50 -19.32 11.06
C GLU A 27 -7.68 -20.26 10.79
N GLU A 28 -8.91 -19.75 10.72
CA GLU A 28 -10.11 -20.58 10.45
C GLU A 28 -10.09 -21.21 9.05
N PHE A 29 -9.26 -20.67 8.15
CA PHE A 29 -9.08 -21.15 6.78
C PHE A 29 -7.81 -21.99 6.58
N ASP A 30 -7.04 -22.26 7.63
CA ASP A 30 -5.89 -23.15 7.51
C ASP A 30 -6.33 -24.59 7.26
N SER A 31 -5.55 -25.30 6.45
CA SER A 31 -5.68 -26.75 6.41
C SER A 31 -5.09 -27.38 7.68
N VAL A 32 -5.64 -28.52 8.10
CA VAL A 32 -5.16 -29.26 9.27
C VAL A 32 -4.30 -30.46 8.87
N ASP A 33 -3.36 -30.83 9.74
CA ASP A 33 -2.61 -32.10 9.64
C ASP A 33 -3.45 -33.30 10.11
N ALA A 34 -2.84 -34.50 10.15
CA ALA A 34 -3.55 -35.71 10.54
C ALA A 34 -3.93 -35.73 12.03
N GLU A 35 -3.24 -34.92 12.83
CA GLU A 35 -3.39 -34.72 14.26
C GLU A 35 -4.38 -33.58 14.60
N GLY A 36 -4.83 -32.82 13.59
CA GLY A 36 -5.78 -31.72 13.72
C GLY A 36 -5.14 -30.35 13.98
N ASN A 37 -3.81 -30.21 13.88
CA ASN A 37 -3.12 -28.93 14.04
C ASN A 37 -3.14 -28.12 12.74
N SER A 38 -3.19 -26.80 12.85
CA SER A 38 -3.10 -25.88 11.71
C SER A 38 -1.74 -25.99 11.01
N LYS A 39 -1.76 -25.95 9.68
CA LYS A 39 -0.56 -25.86 8.83
C LYS A 39 -0.14 -24.43 8.49
N GLU A 40 -0.84 -23.42 9.00
CA GLU A 40 -0.57 -22.00 8.78
C GLU A 40 -0.49 -21.59 7.29
N ASP A 41 -1.22 -22.31 6.42
CA ASP A 41 -1.15 -22.18 4.96
C ASP A 41 -2.25 -21.29 4.37
N SER A 42 -3.15 -20.75 5.21
CA SER A 42 -4.17 -19.80 4.77
C SER A 42 -3.56 -18.53 4.19
N SER A 43 -4.08 -18.13 3.03
CA SER A 43 -3.83 -16.80 2.43
C SER A 43 -4.92 -15.78 2.76
N VAL A 44 -5.95 -16.17 3.52
CA VAL A 44 -7.03 -15.29 3.93
C VAL A 44 -6.53 -14.39 5.05
N LEU A 45 -6.74 -13.09 4.88
CA LEU A 45 -6.45 -12.09 5.90
C LEU A 45 -7.70 -11.85 6.73
N LYS A 46 -7.54 -11.84 8.06
CA LYS A 46 -8.51 -11.26 8.98
C LYS A 46 -8.13 -9.82 9.25
N ILE A 47 -8.98 -8.89 8.86
CA ILE A 47 -8.77 -7.45 9.00
C ILE A 47 -9.78 -6.91 10.02
N THR A 48 -9.29 -6.30 11.08
CA THR A 48 -10.13 -5.61 12.07
C THR A 48 -9.99 -4.10 11.92
N LEU A 49 -11.05 -3.43 11.47
CA LEU A 49 -11.10 -1.99 11.29
C LEU A 49 -12.02 -1.37 12.35
N GLY A 50 -11.43 -0.96 13.48
CA GLY A 50 -12.19 -0.56 14.66
C GLY A 50 -12.93 -1.75 15.30
N LYS A 51 -14.25 -1.81 15.15
CA LYS A 51 -15.10 -2.92 15.65
C LYS A 51 -15.60 -3.87 14.55
N TYR A 52 -15.23 -3.59 13.30
CA TYR A 52 -15.68 -4.34 12.15
C TYR A 52 -14.60 -5.33 11.74
N GLU A 53 -15.01 -6.53 11.37
CA GLU A 53 -14.14 -7.57 10.83
C GLU A 53 -14.40 -7.74 9.33
N ILE A 54 -13.34 -8.00 8.58
CA ILE A 54 -13.35 -8.24 7.14
C ILE A 54 -12.42 -9.42 6.87
N ASP A 55 -12.92 -10.44 6.19
CA ASP A 55 -12.10 -11.52 5.64
C ASP A 55 -11.75 -11.20 4.19
N HIS A 56 -10.46 -11.08 3.89
CA HIS A 56 -9.97 -10.62 2.59
C HIS A 56 -8.96 -11.60 2.00
N VAL A 57 -9.10 -11.93 0.73
CA VAL A 57 -8.11 -12.74 0.01
C VAL A 57 -8.05 -12.36 -1.46
N GLY A 58 -6.86 -12.46 -2.06
CA GLY A 58 -6.70 -12.45 -3.51
C GLY A 58 -6.37 -11.09 -4.10
N SER A 59 -7.16 -10.05 -3.87
CA SER A 59 -6.95 -8.71 -4.44
C SER A 59 -5.92 -7.89 -3.66
N SER A 60 -5.28 -6.93 -4.34
CA SER A 60 -4.27 -6.06 -3.76
C SER A 60 -4.90 -5.15 -2.70
N LEU A 61 -4.19 -4.85 -1.61
CA LEU A 61 -4.69 -3.98 -0.55
C LEU A 61 -3.59 -3.03 -0.05
N ILE A 62 -3.96 -1.78 0.14
CA ILE A 62 -3.13 -0.75 0.78
C ILE A 62 -3.91 -0.15 1.94
N ALA A 63 -3.35 -0.17 3.14
CA ALA A 63 -3.94 0.47 4.30
C ALA A 63 -2.99 1.50 4.91
N GLU A 64 -3.45 2.73 5.06
CA GLU A 64 -2.63 3.87 5.50
C GLU A 64 -3.18 4.50 6.77
N GLU A 65 -2.27 4.90 7.65
CA GLU A 65 -2.60 5.71 8.81
C GLU A 65 -2.93 7.15 8.43
N LYS A 66 -3.85 7.76 9.18
CA LYS A 66 -4.26 9.14 8.94
C LYS A 66 -3.04 10.07 9.03
N GLY A 67 -2.86 10.89 8.01
CA GLY A 67 -1.74 11.83 7.90
C GLY A 67 -0.57 11.30 7.08
N LEU A 68 -0.67 10.09 6.53
CA LEU A 68 0.01 9.76 5.28
C LEU A 68 -0.78 10.36 4.11
N LYS A 69 -0.04 10.88 3.13
CA LYS A 69 -0.61 11.50 1.93
C LYS A 69 -0.21 10.66 0.73
N ASP A 70 -1.19 10.03 0.10
CA ASP A 70 -1.00 9.39 -1.21
C ASP A 70 -0.96 10.46 -2.30
N VAL A 71 0.25 10.76 -2.76
CA VAL A 71 0.50 11.77 -3.79
C VAL A 71 0.08 11.27 -5.18
N PHE A 72 0.15 9.95 -5.41
CA PHE A 72 -0.20 9.38 -6.70
C PHE A 72 -1.70 9.48 -6.98
N ALA A 73 -2.54 9.28 -5.96
CA ALA A 73 -3.98 9.50 -6.08
C ALA A 73 -4.35 10.95 -6.45
N GLN A 74 -3.52 11.93 -6.07
CA GLN A 74 -3.69 13.33 -6.50
C GLN A 74 -3.23 13.52 -7.94
N TYR A 75 -2.08 12.94 -8.28
CA TYR A 75 -1.52 12.96 -9.64
C TYR A 75 -2.50 12.40 -10.66
N GLN A 76 -3.15 11.26 -10.39
CA GLN A 76 -4.14 10.68 -11.31
C GLN A 76 -5.31 11.64 -11.58
N LYS A 77 -5.80 12.36 -10.57
CA LYS A 77 -6.91 13.31 -10.73
C LYS A 77 -6.54 14.54 -11.56
N THR A 78 -5.27 14.93 -11.54
CA THR A 78 -4.76 16.09 -12.29
C THR A 78 -4.21 15.70 -13.66
N ALA A 79 -3.75 14.45 -13.83
CA ALA A 79 -3.13 13.96 -15.05
C ALA A 79 -4.13 13.78 -16.20
N ASP A 80 -5.43 13.63 -15.93
CA ASP A 80 -6.47 13.70 -16.97
C ASP A 80 -6.52 15.07 -17.68
N VAL A 81 -5.84 16.09 -17.16
CA VAL A 81 -5.82 17.47 -17.70
C VAL A 81 -4.53 17.79 -18.47
N GLU A 82 -3.45 16.99 -18.35
CA GLU A 82 -2.16 17.27 -19.01
C GLU A 82 -1.74 16.17 -19.99
N GLU A 83 -1.59 16.60 -21.25
CA GLU A 83 -1.34 15.80 -22.44
C GLU A 83 -0.02 15.00 -22.42
N ASN A 84 -0.05 13.89 -23.16
CA ASN A 84 0.94 12.82 -23.27
C ASN A 84 2.38 13.26 -23.63
N SER A 85 3.24 13.31 -22.61
CA SER A 85 4.70 13.20 -22.79
C SER A 85 5.17 11.84 -22.27
N HIS A 86 5.13 10.81 -23.11
CA HIS A 86 5.60 9.45 -22.78
C HIS A 86 7.13 9.35 -22.56
N SER A 87 7.89 10.44 -22.80
CA SER A 87 9.34 10.43 -22.71
C SER A 87 9.88 10.53 -21.27
N VAL A 88 9.09 11.06 -20.33
CA VAL A 88 9.50 11.19 -18.92
C VAL A 88 8.81 10.11 -18.07
N PRO A 89 9.53 9.34 -17.24
CA PRO A 89 8.92 8.36 -16.35
C PRO A 89 7.86 8.96 -15.43
N VAL A 90 6.77 8.22 -15.18
CA VAL A 90 5.62 8.64 -14.33
C VAL A 90 6.08 9.21 -12.98
N LEU A 91 7.03 8.55 -12.32
CA LEU A 91 7.52 8.96 -11.00
C LEU A 91 8.17 10.35 -11.04
N ASN A 92 9.05 10.61 -12.01
CA ASN A 92 9.71 11.90 -12.18
C ASN A 92 8.71 13.01 -12.53
N ARG A 93 7.70 12.70 -13.36
CA ARG A 93 6.61 13.66 -13.67
C ARG A 93 5.81 14.00 -12.42
N MET A 94 5.42 12.99 -11.64
CA MET A 94 4.68 13.20 -10.39
C MET A 94 5.49 14.03 -9.39
N ILE A 95 6.78 13.74 -9.20
CA ILE A 95 7.65 14.52 -8.32
C ILE A 95 7.77 15.97 -8.78
N SER A 96 7.86 16.18 -10.09
CA SER A 96 7.92 17.52 -10.69
C SER A 96 6.61 18.30 -10.56
N ALA A 97 5.47 17.64 -10.72
CA ALA A 97 4.14 18.25 -10.60
C ALA A 97 3.76 18.54 -9.14
N PHE A 98 4.17 17.68 -8.21
CA PHE A 98 3.84 17.76 -6.78
C PHE A 98 5.07 18.08 -5.92
N LYS A 99 5.97 18.96 -6.41
CA LYS A 99 7.24 19.29 -5.73
C LYS A 99 7.07 19.56 -4.24
N ASN A 100 6.05 20.34 -3.84
CA ASN A 100 5.80 20.69 -2.45
C ASN A 100 5.58 19.49 -1.52
N ASP A 101 5.06 18.37 -2.05
CA ASP A 101 4.84 17.15 -1.28
C ASP A 101 6.12 16.31 -1.11
N PHE A 102 7.11 16.54 -1.95
CA PHE A 102 8.41 15.87 -1.91
C PHE A 102 9.53 16.74 -1.34
N THR A 103 9.38 18.06 -1.35
CA THR A 103 10.38 19.00 -0.83
C THR A 103 10.70 18.71 0.63
N GLY A 104 11.99 18.57 0.91
CA GLY A 104 12.50 18.28 2.26
C GLY A 104 12.40 16.82 2.68
N LYS A 105 11.73 15.95 1.90
CA LYS A 105 11.65 14.51 2.17
C LYS A 105 12.89 13.77 1.70
N LYS A 106 13.26 12.71 2.41
CA LYS A 106 14.47 11.91 2.08
C LYS A 106 14.16 10.70 1.24
N LYS A 107 12.96 10.13 1.39
CA LYS A 107 12.55 8.89 0.75
C LYS A 107 11.24 9.06 -0.01
N VAL A 108 11.13 8.34 -1.13
CA VAL A 108 9.89 8.18 -1.90
C VAL A 108 9.56 6.69 -1.95
N ILE A 109 8.33 6.34 -1.61
CA ILE A 109 7.81 4.98 -1.65
C ILE A 109 6.80 4.92 -2.80
N LEU A 110 7.09 4.10 -3.81
CA LEU A 110 6.15 3.79 -4.89
C LEU A 110 5.59 2.39 -4.67
N ILE A 111 4.26 2.29 -4.55
CA ILE A 111 3.54 1.01 -4.51
C ILE A 111 2.94 0.74 -5.88
N ARG A 112 3.10 -0.50 -6.35
CA ARG A 112 2.60 -0.97 -7.64
C ARG A 112 1.84 -2.27 -7.43
N SER A 113 0.88 -2.56 -8.29
CA SER A 113 0.37 -3.92 -8.42
C SER A 113 1.48 -4.84 -8.93
N GLN A 114 1.27 -6.16 -8.83
CA GLN A 114 2.27 -7.16 -9.25
C GLN A 114 2.53 -7.17 -10.76
N ASN A 115 1.70 -6.47 -11.55
CA ASN A 115 1.95 -6.26 -12.98
C ASN A 115 2.75 -4.97 -13.27
N GLY A 116 3.15 -4.23 -12.23
CA GLY A 116 3.96 -3.01 -12.32
C GLY A 116 3.16 -1.71 -12.41
N THR A 117 1.83 -1.74 -12.40
CA THR A 117 1.00 -0.52 -12.47
C THR A 117 1.05 0.23 -11.13
N PRO A 118 1.43 1.53 -11.11
CA PRO A 118 1.41 2.34 -9.89
C PRO A 118 0.02 2.41 -9.23
N LEU A 119 -0.02 2.24 -7.91
CA LEU A 119 -1.25 2.26 -7.10
C LEU A 119 -1.28 3.39 -6.08
N ALA A 120 -0.12 3.72 -5.50
CA ALA A 120 0.02 4.75 -4.49
C ALA A 120 1.48 5.25 -4.43
N ALA A 121 1.68 6.48 -3.99
CA ALA A 121 3.01 6.99 -3.69
C ALA A 121 3.04 7.85 -2.44
N TYR A 122 4.07 7.66 -1.63
CA TYR A 122 4.27 8.36 -0.36
C TYR A 122 5.67 8.96 -0.29
N ALA A 123 5.85 9.99 0.54
CA ALA A 123 7.15 10.58 0.83
C ALA A 123 7.33 10.77 2.34
N GLY A 124 8.56 10.62 2.81
CA GLY A 124 8.90 10.70 4.24
C GLY A 124 10.38 10.92 4.49
N ASP A 125 10.73 11.25 5.73
CA ASP A 125 12.11 11.48 6.16
C ASP A 125 12.75 10.18 6.67
N ARG A 126 11.96 9.35 7.36
CA ARG A 126 12.36 8.04 7.89
C ARG A 126 11.37 6.99 7.44
N VAL A 127 11.90 5.90 6.88
CA VAL A 127 11.12 4.73 6.46
C VAL A 127 11.78 3.50 7.06
N SER A 128 11.04 2.72 7.85
CA SER A 128 11.47 1.42 8.35
C SER A 128 10.51 0.32 7.90
N LEU A 129 11.06 -0.89 7.76
CA LEU A 129 10.30 -2.10 7.48
C LEU A 129 9.96 -2.79 8.81
N ASP A 130 8.69 -3.03 9.05
CA ASP A 130 8.22 -3.83 10.18
C ASP A 130 7.89 -5.25 9.72
N LYS A 131 8.13 -6.24 10.59
CA LYS A 131 7.72 -7.62 10.32
C LYS A 131 6.20 -7.69 10.37
N SER A 132 5.59 -8.37 9.40
CA SER A 132 4.18 -8.70 9.42
C SER A 132 4.04 -10.22 9.45
N ASP A 133 3.20 -10.71 10.36
CA ASP A 133 2.87 -12.14 10.45
C ASP A 133 1.78 -12.53 9.44
N ALA A 134 1.20 -11.55 8.74
CA ALA A 134 0.22 -11.76 7.69
C ALA A 134 0.89 -12.17 6.36
N PRO A 135 0.38 -13.20 5.66
CA PRO A 135 0.96 -13.68 4.42
C PRO A 135 0.97 -12.60 3.35
N LYS A 136 2.04 -12.53 2.54
CA LYS A 136 2.18 -11.59 1.41
C LYS A 136 1.94 -10.12 1.80
N THR A 137 2.24 -9.79 3.05
CA THR A 137 2.03 -8.46 3.64
C THR A 137 3.37 -7.86 4.02
N SER A 138 3.55 -6.57 3.76
CA SER A 138 4.66 -5.77 4.26
C SER A 138 4.11 -4.57 5.02
N GLU A 139 4.76 -4.23 6.12
CA GLU A 139 4.41 -3.06 6.91
C GLU A 139 5.57 -2.06 6.88
N LEU A 140 5.26 -0.82 6.54
CA LEU A 140 6.19 0.29 6.55
C LEU A 140 5.77 1.29 7.61
N LEU A 141 6.76 1.84 8.32
CA LEU A 141 6.57 3.00 9.17
C LEU A 141 7.20 4.21 8.49
N ILE A 142 6.37 5.15 8.04
CA ILE A 142 6.80 6.40 7.39
C ILE A 142 6.61 7.54 8.38
N ASP A 143 7.71 8.12 8.86
CA ASP A 143 7.71 9.19 9.86
C ASP A 143 6.87 8.87 11.11
N GLY A 144 6.85 7.59 11.52
CA GLY A 144 6.07 7.11 12.67
C GLY A 144 4.62 6.74 12.37
N LYS A 145 4.18 6.80 11.11
CA LYS A 145 2.83 6.42 10.68
C LYS A 145 2.83 5.12 9.91
N ARG A 146 1.87 4.25 10.20
CA ARG A 146 1.81 2.89 9.64
C ARG A 146 1.23 2.86 8.23
N LEU A 147 1.84 2.08 7.36
CA LEU A 147 1.40 1.75 6.01
C LEU A 147 1.49 0.24 5.81
N VAL A 148 0.37 -0.41 5.52
CA VAL A 148 0.29 -1.85 5.23
C VAL A 148 0.08 -2.06 3.75
N ILE A 149 0.85 -3.00 3.19
CA ILE A 149 0.91 -3.31 1.77
C ILE A 149 0.70 -4.81 1.61
N TYR A 150 -0.41 -5.23 1.01
CA TYR A 150 -0.73 -6.63 0.76
C TYR A 150 -0.82 -6.90 -0.74
N ARG A 151 -0.11 -7.94 -1.20
CA ARG A 151 -0.09 -8.40 -2.60
C ARG A 151 0.29 -7.32 -3.62
N CYS A 152 1.14 -6.38 -3.21
CA CYS A 152 1.71 -5.35 -4.08
C CYS A 152 3.23 -5.44 -4.10
N ASP A 153 3.83 -4.87 -5.14
CA ASP A 153 5.24 -4.57 -5.17
C ASP A 153 5.47 -3.16 -4.62
N TYR A 154 6.60 -2.91 -3.96
CA TYR A 154 7.00 -1.56 -3.59
C TYR A 154 8.47 -1.30 -3.87
N THR A 155 8.82 -0.03 -4.02
CA THR A 155 10.21 0.41 -4.11
C THR A 155 10.38 1.68 -3.28
N ILE A 156 11.43 1.70 -2.46
CA ILE A 156 11.80 2.84 -1.62
C ILE A 156 13.05 3.47 -2.23
N TYR A 157 12.92 4.68 -2.73
CA TYR A 157 13.99 5.44 -3.36
C TYR A 157 14.55 6.48 -2.38
N ASP A 158 15.85 6.73 -2.44
CA ASP A 158 16.37 8.03 -2.03
C ASP A 158 15.81 9.10 -2.97
N ARG A 159 15.17 10.13 -2.41
CA ARG A 159 14.50 11.18 -3.20
C ARG A 159 15.46 11.87 -4.16
N GLU A 160 16.72 12.05 -3.76
CA GLU A 160 17.78 12.67 -4.56
C GLU A 160 18.07 11.91 -5.87
N LEU A 161 17.71 10.62 -5.98
CA LEU A 161 17.83 9.86 -7.23
C LEU A 161 16.76 10.19 -8.27
N LEU A 162 15.72 10.95 -7.87
CA LEU A 162 14.53 11.21 -8.68
C LEU A 162 14.41 12.70 -9.09
N GLU A 163 15.47 13.48 -8.85
CA GLU A 163 15.60 14.88 -9.30
C GLU A 163 15.98 14.99 -10.78
#